data_AF-A0A443NAU1-F1
#
_entry.id   AF-A0A443NAU1-F1
#
_cell.length_a   1.000
_cell.length_b   1.000
_cell.length_c   1.000
_cell.angle_alpha   90.00
_cell.angle_beta   90.00
_cell.angle_gamma   90.00
#
_symmetry.space_group_name_H-M   'P 1'
#
loop_
_entity.id
_entity.type
_entity.pdbx_description
1 polymer ?
#
loop_
_entity_poly.entity_id
_entity_poly.type
_entity_poly.pdbx_seq_one_letter_code
_entity_poly.pdbx_strand_id
1 'polypeptide(L)'
;MPRHFFAHRNTEGKTSREVFAETHRDMIKDGGTWLTNTSQSCSVVAALITTVAYASATTVPGGAEGGKLALRGHPAFDIFTIASLIALCLSVTSLTMFLSILTSRYQVPDFLHNLPTKLILGLTSLFVSIAAMLVSFCAGHFFDLEDRLRQTAYPIYAITCLPVSIYAIAQFPLYLDLIKSTIITVPKRSYEVTSF
;
A
#
# COMPACT_ATOMS: atom_id res chain seq x y z
N MET A 1 -31.74 -14.22 -31.89
CA MET A 1 -30.42 -14.06 -31.25
C MET A 1 -29.68 -15.40 -31.25
N PRO A 2 -28.38 -15.45 -31.57
CA PRO A 2 -27.63 -16.71 -31.68
C PRO A 2 -27.42 -17.39 -30.31
N ARG A 3 -27.40 -18.74 -30.25
CA ARG A 3 -27.26 -19.52 -29.00
C ARG A 3 -25.93 -19.30 -28.25
N HIS A 4 -24.92 -18.76 -28.91
CA HIS A 4 -23.59 -18.48 -28.34
C HIS A 4 -23.55 -17.24 -27.42
N PHE A 5 -24.64 -16.48 -27.34
CA PHE A 5 -24.76 -15.32 -26.45
C PHE A 5 -25.21 -15.68 -25.02
N PHE A 6 -25.70 -16.90 -24.81
CA PHE A 6 -26.19 -17.32 -23.49
C PHE A 6 -25.11 -18.08 -22.73
N ALA A 7 -24.89 -17.69 -21.47
CA ALA A 7 -23.96 -18.38 -20.58
C ALA A 7 -24.34 -19.87 -20.51
N HIS A 8 -23.36 -20.74 -20.81
CA HIS A 8 -23.56 -22.18 -20.79
C HIS A 8 -23.94 -22.63 -19.37
N ARG A 9 -25.01 -23.42 -19.27
CA ARG A 9 -25.54 -23.93 -18.00
C ARG A 9 -25.25 -25.42 -17.89
N ASN A 10 -24.87 -25.88 -16.70
CA ASN A 10 -24.67 -27.30 -16.42
C ASN A 10 -26.02 -28.06 -16.39
N THR A 11 -25.97 -29.36 -16.14
CA THR A 11 -27.15 -30.23 -15.99
C THR A 11 -28.09 -29.82 -14.84
N GLU A 12 -27.61 -29.02 -13.88
CA GLU A 12 -28.39 -28.44 -12.79
C GLU A 12 -28.95 -27.05 -13.12
N GLY A 13 -28.77 -26.57 -14.36
CA GLY A 13 -29.24 -25.25 -14.79
C GLY A 13 -28.41 -24.07 -14.27
N LYS A 14 -27.25 -24.33 -13.65
CA LYS A 14 -26.34 -23.32 -13.09
C LYS A 14 -25.31 -22.87 -14.12
N THR A 15 -25.00 -21.59 -14.15
CA THR A 15 -23.90 -21.02 -14.94
C THR A 15 -22.56 -21.33 -14.29
N SER A 16 -21.47 -21.30 -15.07
CA SER A 16 -20.11 -21.49 -14.56
C SER A 16 -19.75 -20.54 -13.41
N ARG A 17 -20.26 -19.30 -13.43
CA ARG A 17 -20.06 -18.31 -12.37
C ARG A 17 -20.76 -18.68 -11.07
N GLU A 18 -21.97 -19.23 -11.16
CA GLU A 18 -22.74 -19.69 -10.00
C GLU A 18 -22.09 -20.92 -9.35
N VAL A 19 -21.70 -21.91 -10.16
CA VAL A 19 -20.98 -23.10 -9.67
C VAL A 19 -19.66 -22.71 -8.99
N PHE A 20 -18.90 -21.78 -9.58
CA PHE A 20 -17.65 -21.29 -8.99
C PHE A 20 -17.89 -20.56 -7.66
N ALA A 21 -18.87 -19.64 -7.62
CA ALA A 21 -19.18 -18.88 -6.42
C ALA A 21 -19.72 -19.76 -5.28
N GLU A 22 -20.48 -20.81 -5.60
CA GLU A 22 -20.97 -21.78 -4.62
C GLU A 22 -19.84 -22.68 -4.10
N THR A 23 -18.98 -23.16 -5.00
CA THR A 23 -17.86 -24.05 -4.63
C THR A 23 -16.76 -23.34 -3.85
N HIS A 24 -16.53 -22.04 -4.12
CA HIS A 24 -15.48 -21.23 -3.49
C HIS A 24 -16.03 -20.19 -2.51
N ARG A 25 -17.26 -20.39 -2.02
CA ARG A 25 -17.95 -19.42 -1.15
C ARG A 25 -17.14 -19.06 0.09
N ASP A 26 -16.57 -20.07 0.75
CA ASP A 26 -15.79 -19.87 1.98
C ASP A 26 -14.49 -19.11 1.68
N MET A 27 -13.83 -19.41 0.55
CA MET A 27 -12.62 -18.71 0.11
C MET A 27 -12.89 -17.23 -0.24
N ILE A 28 -14.03 -16.93 -0.86
CA ILE A 28 -14.45 -15.54 -1.14
C ILE A 28 -14.71 -14.79 0.18
N LYS A 29 -15.34 -15.45 1.15
CA LYS A 29 -15.60 -14.87 2.48
C LYS A 29 -14.28 -14.60 3.21
N ASP A 30 -13.39 -15.58 3.28
CA ASP A 30 -12.09 -15.47 3.95
C ASP A 30 -11.22 -14.41 3.28
N GLY A 31 -11.19 -14.37 1.95
CA GLY A 31 -10.53 -13.32 1.19
C GLY A 31 -11.07 -11.94 1.49
N GLY A 32 -12.40 -11.79 1.64
CA GLY A 32 -13.04 -10.51 1.96
C GLY A 32 -12.69 -10.04 3.36
N THR A 33 -12.67 -10.96 4.33
CA THR A 33 -12.20 -10.68 5.70
C THR A 33 -10.72 -10.30 5.71
N TRP A 34 -9.87 -11.02 4.98
CA TRP A 34 -8.45 -10.70 4.88
C TRP A 34 -8.21 -9.32 4.25
N LEU A 35 -8.92 -9.00 3.18
CA LEU A 35 -8.88 -7.69 2.51
C LEU A 35 -9.30 -6.56 3.46
N THR A 36 -10.37 -6.79 4.24
CA THR A 36 -10.85 -5.82 5.24
C THR A 36 -9.81 -5.57 6.32
N ASN A 37 -9.31 -6.64 6.96
CA ASN A 37 -8.35 -6.53 8.05
C ASN A 37 -7.05 -5.87 7.59
N THR A 38 -6.51 -6.29 6.44
CA THR A 38 -5.30 -5.71 5.85
C THR A 38 -5.50 -4.23 5.53
N SER A 39 -6.62 -3.87 4.88
CA SER A 39 -6.91 -2.48 4.53
C SER A 39 -7.07 -1.59 5.76
N GLN A 40 -7.68 -2.09 6.85
CA GLN A 40 -7.76 -1.34 8.11
C GLN A 40 -6.37 -1.10 8.71
N SER A 41 -5.57 -2.16 8.88
CA SER A 41 -4.22 -2.03 9.45
C SER A 41 -3.33 -1.10 8.62
N CYS A 42 -3.34 -1.25 7.29
CA CYS A 42 -2.55 -0.40 6.41
C CYS A 42 -3.07 1.05 6.35
N SER A 43 -4.38 1.28 6.49
CA SER A 43 -4.95 2.64 6.61
C SER A 43 -4.44 3.35 7.86
N VAL A 44 -4.33 2.65 8.99
CA VAL A 44 -3.77 3.24 10.21
C VAL A 44 -2.31 3.63 9.99
N VAL A 45 -1.50 2.75 9.40
CA VAL A 45 -0.10 3.05 9.07
C VAL A 45 0.02 4.25 8.13
N ALA A 46 -0.80 4.32 7.07
CA ALA A 46 -0.83 5.45 6.15
C ALA A 46 -1.23 6.77 6.86
N ALA A 47 -2.27 6.73 7.69
CA ALA A 47 -2.69 7.90 8.46
C ALA A 47 -1.58 8.39 9.42
N LEU A 48 -0.85 7.48 10.05
CA LEU A 48 0.31 7.80 10.89
C LEU A 48 1.41 8.48 10.07
N ILE A 49 1.80 7.92 8.92
CA ILE A 49 2.84 8.53 8.07
C ILE A 49 2.42 9.93 7.61
N THR A 50 1.16 10.09 7.17
CA THR A 50 0.61 11.41 6.78
C THR A 50 0.71 12.41 7.92
N THR A 51 0.35 11.99 9.14
CA THR A 51 0.39 12.85 10.32
C THR A 51 1.81 13.26 10.67
N VAL A 52 2.76 12.32 10.69
CA VAL A 52 4.17 12.61 10.99
C VAL A 52 4.77 13.50 9.91
N ALA A 53 4.56 13.18 8.63
CA ALA A 53 5.07 13.99 7.51
C ALA A 53 4.51 15.42 7.53
N TYR A 54 3.22 15.59 7.83
CA TYR A 54 2.60 16.90 7.95
C TYR A 54 3.16 17.68 9.14
N ALA A 55 3.26 17.04 10.32
CA ALA A 55 3.84 17.63 11.51
C ALA A 55 5.27 18.10 11.20
N SER A 56 6.13 17.22 10.68
CA SER A 56 7.49 17.54 10.27
C SER A 56 7.57 18.74 9.32
N ALA A 57 6.69 18.84 8.33
CA ALA A 57 6.66 19.97 7.41
C ALA A 57 6.28 21.30 8.07
N THR A 58 5.44 21.26 9.11
CA THR A 58 5.00 22.45 9.88
C THR A 58 5.93 22.84 11.02
N THR A 59 6.66 21.88 11.59
CA THR A 59 7.57 22.09 12.72
C THR A 59 9.01 22.36 12.31
N VAL A 60 9.36 22.26 11.02
CA VAL A 60 10.68 22.71 10.53
C VAL A 60 10.91 24.15 11.02
N PRO A 61 12.02 24.42 11.73
CA PRO A 61 12.36 25.76 12.17
C PRO A 61 12.61 26.64 10.93
N GLY A 62 11.61 27.47 10.63
CA GLY A 62 11.58 28.34 9.46
C GLY A 62 10.49 29.38 9.65
N GLY A 63 10.60 30.18 10.71
CA GLY A 63 9.63 31.19 11.10
C GLY A 63 9.32 32.21 10.00
N ALA A 64 8.19 32.90 10.17
CA ALA A 64 7.63 33.91 9.24
C ALA A 64 8.58 35.08 8.91
N GLU A 65 9.65 35.26 9.68
CA GLU A 65 10.67 36.29 9.49
C GLU A 65 12.01 35.61 9.18
N GLY A 66 12.32 35.43 7.88
CA GLY A 66 13.68 35.15 7.37
C GLY A 66 14.25 33.72 7.48
N GLY A 67 13.79 32.87 8.40
CA GLY A 67 14.41 31.56 8.67
C GLY A 67 14.26 30.51 7.55
N LYS A 68 13.09 30.46 6.90
CA LYS A 68 12.84 29.54 5.77
C LYS A 68 13.63 29.91 4.51
N LEU A 69 14.08 31.18 4.42
CA LEU A 69 14.93 31.68 3.34
C LEU A 69 16.42 31.41 3.61
N ALA A 70 16.84 31.38 4.88
CA ALA A 70 18.21 31.08 5.29
C ALA A 70 18.58 29.59 5.18
N LEU A 71 17.61 28.69 5.34
CA LEU A 71 17.78 27.23 5.14
C LEU A 71 17.74 26.80 3.66
N ARG A 72 17.21 27.67 2.79
CA ARG A 72 16.99 27.40 1.37
C ARG A 72 18.34 27.47 0.64
N GLY A 73 18.89 26.32 0.29
CA GLY A 73 20.21 26.20 -0.36
C GLY A 73 21.11 25.10 0.19
N HIS A 74 20.74 24.49 1.33
CA HIS A 74 21.41 23.27 1.79
C HIS A 74 20.80 22.04 1.12
N PRO A 75 21.61 21.21 0.42
CA PRO A 75 21.09 20.07 -0.34
C PRO A 75 20.36 19.05 0.55
N ALA A 76 20.78 18.89 1.81
CA ALA A 76 20.11 18.00 2.77
C ALA A 76 18.70 18.49 3.14
N PHE A 77 18.49 19.80 3.24
CA PHE A 77 17.19 20.40 3.54
C PHE A 77 16.21 20.29 2.37
N ASP A 78 16.71 20.48 1.14
CA ASP A 78 15.90 20.31 -0.07
C ASP A 78 15.49 18.83 -0.27
N ILE A 79 16.42 17.89 -0.06
CA ILE A 79 16.12 16.45 -0.10
C ILE A 79 15.10 16.07 0.98
N PHE A 80 15.27 16.57 2.21
CA PHE A 80 14.31 16.38 3.30
C PHE A 80 12.90 16.85 2.90
N THR A 81 12.80 18.06 2.37
CA THR A 81 11.52 18.69 2.02
C THR A 81 10.81 17.93 0.89
N ILE A 82 11.56 17.58 -0.16
CA ILE A 82 11.02 16.85 -1.32
C ILE A 82 10.60 15.43 -0.91
N ALA A 83 11.45 14.72 -0.16
CA ALA A 83 11.15 13.36 0.28
C ALA A 83 9.94 13.32 1.23
N SER A 84 9.82 14.30 2.14
CA SER A 84 8.66 14.43 3.03
C SER A 84 7.36 14.66 2.27
N LEU A 85 7.39 15.49 1.22
CA LEU A 85 6.22 15.75 0.39
C LEU A 85 5.81 14.50 -0.40
N ILE A 86 6.77 13.79 -0.98
CA ILE A 86 6.52 12.52 -1.68
C ILE A 86 5.92 11.50 -0.70
N ALA A 87 6.49 11.36 0.50
CA ALA A 87 5.97 10.47 1.53
C ALA A 87 4.51 10.81 1.88
N LEU A 88 4.21 12.09 2.11
CA LEU A 88 2.87 12.56 2.44
C LEU A 88 1.86 12.27 1.31
N CYS A 89 2.19 12.65 0.08
CA CYS A 89 1.32 12.43 -1.07
C CYS A 89 1.02 10.93 -1.28
N LEU A 90 2.05 10.09 -1.29
CA LEU A 90 1.90 8.65 -1.49
C LEU A 90 1.19 7.97 -0.31
N SER A 91 1.36 8.48 0.91
CA SER A 91 0.63 7.98 2.07
C SER A 91 -0.86 8.28 1.96
N VAL A 92 -1.23 9.51 1.58
CA VAL A 92 -2.63 9.90 1.37
C VAL A 92 -3.24 9.09 0.22
N THR A 93 -2.52 8.91 -0.89
CA THR A 93 -2.99 8.05 -2.00
C THR A 93 -3.24 6.62 -1.52
N SER A 94 -2.30 6.04 -0.77
CA SER A 94 -2.45 4.71 -0.20
C SER A 94 -3.66 4.61 0.73
N LEU A 95 -3.84 5.59 1.62
CA LEU A 95 -4.98 5.69 2.52
C LEU A 95 -6.31 5.73 1.74
N THR A 96 -6.41 6.54 0.69
CA THR A 96 -7.62 6.60 -0.15
C THR A 96 -7.92 5.28 -0.84
N MET A 97 -6.90 4.53 -1.27
CA MET A 97 -7.08 3.21 -1.89
C MET A 97 -7.58 2.18 -0.88
N PHE A 98 -7.02 2.13 0.34
CA PHE A 98 -7.50 1.22 1.38
C PHE A 98 -8.90 1.59 1.88
N LEU A 99 -9.21 2.87 2.04
CA LEU A 99 -10.57 3.32 2.34
C LEU A 99 -11.55 2.96 1.21
N SER A 100 -11.11 3.03 -0.06
CA SER A 100 -11.92 2.58 -1.19
C SER A 100 -12.22 1.09 -1.11
N ILE A 101 -11.28 0.26 -0.65
CA ILE A 101 -11.50 -1.18 -0.43
C ILE A 101 -12.50 -1.41 0.71
N LEU A 102 -12.33 -0.71 1.84
CA LEU A 102 -13.22 -0.83 3.00
C LEU A 102 -14.65 -0.35 2.73
N THR A 103 -14.81 0.64 1.85
CA THR A 103 -16.11 1.20 1.48
C THR A 103 -16.75 0.44 0.30
N SER A 104 -15.98 -0.40 -0.40
CA SER A 104 -16.48 -1.17 -1.54
C SER A 104 -17.52 -2.20 -1.08
N ARG A 105 -18.69 -2.20 -1.71
CA ARG A 105 -19.66 -3.29 -1.52
C ARG A 105 -19.10 -4.51 -2.23
N TYR A 106 -18.61 -5.50 -1.50
CA TYR A 106 -18.01 -6.76 -1.97
C TYR A 106 -18.91 -7.58 -2.94
N GLN A 107 -19.15 -7.08 -4.15
CA GLN A 107 -19.89 -7.78 -5.20
C GLN A 107 -18.93 -8.65 -6.03
N VAL A 108 -19.37 -9.88 -6.33
CA VAL A 108 -18.59 -10.96 -6.99
C VAL A 108 -17.77 -10.53 -8.24
N PRO A 109 -18.27 -9.67 -9.16
CA PRO A 109 -17.45 -9.24 -10.31
C PRO A 109 -16.33 -8.26 -9.96
N ASP A 110 -16.50 -7.40 -8.94
CA ASP A 110 -15.48 -6.44 -8.51
C ASP A 110 -14.38 -7.06 -7.65
N PHE A 111 -14.71 -8.18 -6.99
CA PHE A 111 -13.82 -8.93 -6.14
C PHE A 111 -12.63 -9.54 -6.89
N LEU A 112 -12.83 -9.94 -8.15
CA LEU A 112 -11.82 -10.67 -8.92
C LEU A 112 -10.77 -9.79 -9.58
N HIS A 113 -11.09 -8.53 -9.91
CA HIS A 113 -10.17 -7.69 -10.69
C HIS A 113 -9.95 -6.29 -10.10
N ASN A 114 -11.00 -5.64 -9.61
CA ASN A 114 -10.92 -4.25 -9.13
C ASN A 114 -10.34 -4.15 -7.72
N LEU A 115 -10.77 -5.02 -6.80
CA LEU A 115 -10.22 -5.07 -5.44
C LEU A 115 -8.72 -5.40 -5.37
N PRO A 116 -8.23 -6.50 -6.01
CA PRO A 116 -6.81 -6.84 -5.94
C PRO A 116 -5.92 -5.76 -6.57
N THR A 117 -6.36 -5.12 -7.66
CA THR A 117 -5.63 -4.02 -8.28
C THR A 117 -5.52 -2.80 -7.37
N LYS A 118 -6.62 -2.41 -6.70
CA LYS A 118 -6.61 -1.31 -5.72
C LYS A 118 -5.73 -1.65 -4.51
N LEU A 119 -5.73 -2.90 -4.07
CA LEU A 119 -4.89 -3.35 -2.96
C LEU A 119 -3.41 -3.26 -3.32
N ILE A 120 -3.01 -3.76 -4.49
CA ILE A 120 -1.63 -3.69 -4.97
C ILE A 120 -1.19 -2.23 -5.11
N LEU A 121 -2.00 -1.38 -5.75
CA LEU A 121 -1.73 0.06 -5.85
C LEU A 121 -1.59 0.72 -4.47
N GLY A 122 -2.52 0.44 -3.54
CA GLY A 122 -2.47 0.94 -2.18
C GLY A 122 -1.18 0.54 -1.44
N LEU A 123 -0.82 -0.75 -1.51
CA LEU A 123 0.40 -1.28 -0.89
C LEU A 123 1.67 -0.72 -1.53
N THR A 124 1.75 -0.64 -2.87
CA THR A 124 2.91 -0.06 -3.56
C THR A 124 3.16 1.37 -3.10
N SER A 125 2.10 2.19 -3.07
CA SER A 125 2.16 3.58 -2.62
C SER A 125 2.56 3.68 -1.15
N LEU A 126 2.09 2.76 -0.29
CA LEU A 126 2.46 2.71 1.12
C LEU A 126 3.97 2.42 1.30
N PHE A 127 4.50 1.41 0.61
CA PHE A 127 5.90 1.05 0.71
C PHE A 127 6.82 2.17 0.23
N VAL A 128 6.49 2.79 -0.91
CA VAL A 128 7.26 3.93 -1.42
C VAL A 128 7.16 5.13 -0.46
N SER A 129 6.00 5.36 0.16
CA SER A 129 5.83 6.39 1.20
C SER A 129 6.71 6.12 2.42
N ILE A 130 6.75 4.89 2.93
CA ILE A 130 7.63 4.50 4.04
C ILE A 130 9.10 4.75 3.68
N ALA A 131 9.54 4.33 2.49
CA ALA A 131 10.90 4.54 2.03
C ALA A 131 11.23 6.04 1.91
N ALA A 132 10.33 6.85 1.33
CA ALA A 132 10.49 8.29 1.23
C ALA A 132 10.54 8.96 2.61
N MET A 133 9.75 8.47 3.57
CA MET A 133 9.76 8.98 4.95
C MET A 133 11.08 8.65 5.66
N LEU A 134 11.65 7.46 5.43
CA LEU A 134 12.98 7.10 5.96
C LEU A 134 14.08 7.98 5.35
N VAL A 135 14.04 8.23 4.03
CA VAL A 135 14.98 9.12 3.36
C VAL A 135 14.87 10.55 3.91
N SER A 136 13.64 11.04 4.10
CA SER A 136 13.39 12.32 4.74
C SER A 136 14.01 12.35 6.14
N PHE A 137 13.72 11.36 6.98
CA PHE A 137 14.23 11.35 8.35
C PHE A 137 15.77 11.33 8.41
N CYS A 138 16.43 10.57 7.52
CA CYS A 138 17.90 10.59 7.39
C CYS A 138 18.44 11.97 6.97
N ALA A 139 17.81 12.61 5.98
CA ALA A 139 18.22 13.92 5.47
C ALA A 139 17.98 15.04 6.50
N GLY A 140 16.83 15.01 7.18
CA GLY A 140 16.47 15.94 8.24
C GLY A 140 17.41 15.82 9.43
N HIS A 141 17.77 14.60 9.85
CA HIS A 141 18.73 14.41 10.92
C HIS A 141 20.15 14.80 10.55
N PHE A 142 20.58 14.58 9.31
CA PHE A 142 21.89 15.05 8.84
C PHE A 142 21.97 16.58 8.88
N PHE A 143 20.84 17.26 8.66
CA PHE A 143 20.71 18.71 8.72
C PHE A 143 20.62 19.25 10.17
N ASP A 144 19.88 18.57 11.06
CA ASP A 144 19.64 19.01 12.45
C ASP A 144 20.84 18.77 13.40
N LEU A 145 21.83 17.97 12.98
CA LEU A 145 22.97 17.60 13.83
C LEU A 145 24.06 18.68 13.88
N GLU A 146 23.76 19.82 14.50
CA GLU A 146 24.78 20.75 14.99
C GLU A 146 25.28 20.28 16.37
N ASP A 147 26.45 19.64 16.36
CA ASP A 147 27.43 19.18 17.38
C ASP A 147 27.10 18.94 18.89
N ARG A 148 25.88 19.16 19.43
CA ARG A 148 25.64 19.07 20.89
C ARG A 148 24.81 17.90 21.42
N LEU A 149 23.99 17.22 20.59
CA LEU A 149 23.07 16.15 21.07
C LEU A 149 23.28 14.78 20.42
N ARG A 150 24.43 14.59 19.77
CA ARG A 150 24.79 13.40 18.96
C ARG A 150 24.79 12.07 19.73
N GLN A 151 25.07 12.06 21.04
CA GLN A 151 25.10 10.82 21.84
C GLN A 151 23.73 10.38 22.38
N THR A 152 22.78 11.30 22.56
CA THR A 152 21.43 11.00 23.11
C THR A 152 20.44 10.59 22.01
N ALA A 153 20.66 11.04 20.77
CA ALA A 153 19.77 10.76 19.63
C ALA A 153 19.87 9.31 19.10
N TYR A 154 21.05 8.69 19.17
CA TYR A 154 21.32 7.33 18.66
C TYR A 154 20.39 6.23 19.24
N PRO A 155 20.21 6.12 20.58
CA PRO A 155 19.32 5.10 21.14
C PRO A 155 17.85 5.33 20.79
N ILE A 156 17.42 6.59 20.68
CA ILE A 156 16.06 6.94 20.27
C ILE A 156 15.81 6.51 18.81
N TYR A 157 16.80 6.70 17.94
CA TYR A 157 16.76 6.24 16.56
C TYR A 157 16.71 4.71 16.44
N ALA A 158 17.54 4.02 17.22
CA ALA A 158 17.55 2.57 17.25
C ALA A 158 16.18 2.03 17.71
N ILE A 159 15.57 2.63 18.73
CA ILE A 159 14.25 2.22 19.23
C ILE A 159 13.13 2.57 18.23
N THR A 160 13.22 3.69 17.51
CA THR A 160 12.16 4.14 16.58
C THR A 160 12.23 3.43 15.22
N CYS A 161 13.45 3.17 14.73
CA CYS A 161 13.66 2.56 13.42
C CYS A 161 13.45 1.05 13.44
N LEU A 162 13.71 0.39 14.56
CA LEU A 162 13.68 -1.07 14.67
C LEU A 162 12.28 -1.66 14.47
N PRO A 163 11.18 -1.12 15.02
CA PRO A 163 9.82 -1.56 14.71
C PRO A 163 9.45 -1.37 13.23
N VAL A 164 9.84 -0.25 12.64
CA VAL A 164 9.57 0.08 11.23
C VAL A 164 10.31 -0.87 10.29
N SER A 165 11.56 -1.20 10.62
CA SER A 165 12.41 -2.13 9.87
C SER A 165 11.86 -3.55 9.94
N ILE A 166 11.48 -4.01 11.13
CA ILE A 166 10.89 -5.33 11.34
C ILE A 166 9.57 -5.44 10.57
N TYR A 167 8.73 -4.40 10.62
CA TYR A 167 7.46 -4.38 9.88
C TYR A 167 7.69 -4.41 8.36
N ALA A 168 8.63 -3.62 7.84
CA ALA A 168 8.97 -3.62 6.43
C ALA A 168 9.47 -5.01 5.98
N ILE A 169 10.35 -5.64 6.75
CA ILE A 169 10.88 -6.99 6.47
C ILE A 169 9.77 -8.05 6.55
N ALA A 170 8.83 -7.94 7.49
CA ALA A 170 7.74 -8.90 7.66
C ALA A 170 6.65 -8.77 6.58
N GLN A 171 6.41 -7.56 6.05
CA GLN A 171 5.39 -7.30 5.03
C GLN A 171 5.88 -7.50 3.59
N PHE A 172 7.20 -7.48 3.38
CA PHE A 172 7.82 -7.67 2.06
C PHE A 172 7.54 -9.05 1.41
N PRO A 173 7.57 -10.19 2.13
CA PRO A 173 7.25 -11.51 1.58
C PRO A 173 5.78 -11.59 1.12
N LEU A 174 4.87 -11.03 1.91
CA LEU A 174 3.44 -10.99 1.61
C LEU A 174 3.18 -10.21 0.30
N TYR A 175 3.89 -9.10 0.10
CA TYR A 175 3.82 -8.29 -1.11
C TYR A 175 4.33 -9.05 -2.35
N LEU A 176 5.47 -9.74 -2.23
CA LEU A 176 6.00 -10.57 -3.31
C LEU A 176 5.09 -11.75 -3.63
N ASP A 177 4.50 -12.40 -2.63
CA ASP A 177 3.55 -13.50 -2.83
C ASP A 177 2.26 -13.02 -3.52
N LEU A 178 1.76 -11.84 -3.18
CA LEU A 178 0.58 -11.24 -3.82
C LEU A 178 0.85 -10.88 -5.30
N ILE A 179 2.01 -10.28 -5.58
CA ILE A 179 2.44 -9.99 -6.96
C ILE A 179 2.59 -11.29 -7.74
N LYS A 180 3.25 -12.28 -7.16
CA LYS A 180 3.49 -13.58 -7.80
C LYS A 180 2.17 -14.30 -8.08
N SER A 181 1.21 -14.28 -7.15
CA SER A 181 -0.11 -14.88 -7.32
C SER A 181 -0.94 -14.17 -8.40
N THR A 182 -0.79 -12.85 -8.54
CA THR A 182 -1.53 -12.05 -9.53
C THR A 182 -0.89 -12.10 -10.92
N ILE A 183 0.44 -12.18 -11.01
CA ILE A 183 1.21 -12.18 -12.28
C ILE A 183 1.36 -13.60 -12.86
N ILE A 184 1.53 -14.63 -12.02
CA ILE A 184 1.54 -16.01 -12.50
C ILE A 184 0.14 -16.33 -13.00
N THR A 185 -0.02 -16.13 -14.30
CA THR A 185 -1.21 -16.52 -15.04
C THR A 185 -1.39 -18.01 -14.81
N VAL A 186 -2.52 -18.40 -14.20
CA VAL A 186 -2.93 -19.80 -14.15
C VAL A 186 -2.83 -20.33 -15.59
N PRO A 187 -2.08 -21.41 -15.86
CA PRO A 187 -1.93 -21.91 -17.22
C PRO A 187 -3.33 -22.13 -17.79
N LYS A 188 -3.64 -21.46 -18.92
CA LYS A 188 -4.92 -21.63 -19.60
C LYS A 188 -5.10 -23.11 -19.89
N ARG A 189 -6.10 -23.73 -19.28
CA ARG A 189 -6.47 -25.12 -19.56
C ARG A 189 -6.87 -25.18 -21.03
N SER A 190 -6.01 -25.74 -21.87
CA SER A 190 -6.33 -26.03 -23.26
C SER A 190 -7.32 -27.18 -23.26
N TYR A 191 -8.59 -26.90 -23.50
CA TYR A 191 -9.55 -27.95 -23.86
C TYR A 191 -9.39 -28.18 -25.36
N GLU A 192 -8.37 -28.94 -25.77
CA GLU A 192 -8.42 -29.57 -27.08
C GLU A 192 -9.47 -30.68 -27.00
N VAL A 193 -10.68 -30.36 -27.45
CA VAL A 193 -11.70 -31.36 -27.71
C VAL A 193 -11.33 -31.96 -29.07
N THR A 194 -10.52 -33.03 -29.06
CA THR A 194 -10.39 -33.91 -30.22
C THR A 194 -11.73 -34.61 -30.41
N SER A 195 -12.56 -34.06 -31.30
CA SER A 195 -13.69 -34.77 -31.88
C SER A 195 -13.17 -35.68 -32.99
N PHE A 196 -13.25 -37.00 -32.78
CA PHE A 196 -13.31 -38.00 -33.84
C PHE A 196 -14.60 -38.80 -33.65
#